data_AF-A0AAP8HTK9-F1
#
_entry.id   AF-A0AAP8HTK9-F1
#
_cell.length_a   1.000
_cell.length_b   1.000
_cell.length_c   1.000
_cell.angle_alpha   90.00
_cell.angle_beta   90.00
_cell.angle_gamma   90.00
#
_symmetry.space_group_name_H-M   'P 1'
#
loop_
_entity.id
_entity.type
_entity.pdbx_description
1 polymer ?
#
loop_
_entity_poly.entity_id
_entity_poly.type
_entity_poly.pdbx_seq_one_letter_code
_entity_poly.pdbx_strand_id
1 'polypeptide(L)'
;EDILRARKEGGPFQNLFDFCRRVSKHAVNRRTIEALIKAGAFDTIEPNRAAMLASVPTAMEAAEQAARSANQSSLFGDDSSDVVAGELAKGAP
;
A
#
# COMPACT_ATOMS: atom_id res chain seq x y z
N GLU A 1 12.44 0.90 -12.87
CA GLU A 1 11.34 1.85 -13.16
C GLU A 1 10.29 1.99 -12.05
N ASP A 2 9.60 0.94 -11.60
CA ASP A 2 8.45 1.09 -10.68
C ASP A 2 8.76 1.82 -9.36
N ILE A 3 9.92 1.54 -8.75
CA ILE A 3 10.37 2.25 -7.55
C ILE A 3 10.51 3.77 -7.80
N LEU A 4 11.05 4.15 -8.96
CA LEU A 4 11.25 5.55 -9.34
C LEU A 4 9.91 6.24 -9.62
N ARG A 5 9.00 5.56 -10.32
CA ARG A 5 7.64 6.06 -10.57
C ARG A 5 6.88 6.31 -9.26
N ALA A 6 6.84 5.31 -8.38
CA ALA A 6 6.20 5.44 -7.08
C ALA A 6 6.78 6.62 -6.28
N ARG A 7 8.11 6.81 -6.31
CA ARG A 7 8.80 7.93 -5.65
C ARG A 7 8.48 9.29 -6.30
N LYS A 8 8.35 9.36 -7.62
CA LYS A 8 7.98 10.60 -8.33
C LYS A 8 6.55 11.04 -7.99
N GLU A 9 5.62 10.10 -7.90
CA GLU A 9 4.20 10.40 -7.64
C GLU A 9 3.93 10.72 -6.16
N GLY A 10 4.54 9.96 -5.24
CA GLY A 10 4.27 10.10 -3.79
C GLY A 10 5.39 10.73 -2.96
N GLY A 11 6.45 11.24 -3.60
CA GLY A 11 7.62 11.82 -2.91
C GLY A 11 8.56 10.79 -2.27
N PRO A 12 9.47 11.20 -1.37
CA PRO A 12 10.38 10.29 -0.67
C PRO A 12 9.65 9.19 0.10
N PHE A 13 10.25 8.00 0.21
CA PHE A 13 9.72 6.94 1.07
C PHE A 13 10.03 7.26 2.53
N GLN A 14 9.01 7.21 3.39
CA GLN A 14 9.15 7.54 4.80
C GLN A 14 9.66 6.37 5.64
N ASN A 15 9.25 5.15 5.28
CA ASN A 15 9.63 3.91 5.95
C ASN A 15 9.40 2.71 5.02
N LEU A 16 9.76 1.50 5.50
CA LEU A 16 9.61 0.27 4.71
C LEU A 16 8.14 -0.06 4.40
N PHE A 17 7.20 0.25 5.29
CA PHE A 17 5.77 0.02 5.06
C PHE A 17 5.23 0.90 3.94
N ASP A 18 5.62 2.18 3.92
CA ASP A 18 5.26 3.09 2.84
C ASP A 18 5.83 2.64 1.49
N PHE A 19 7.08 2.15 1.49
CA PHE A 19 7.68 1.53 0.30
C PHE A 19 6.88 0.31 -0.17
N CYS A 20 6.58 -0.65 0.71
CA CYS A 20 5.83 -1.86 0.37
C CYS A 20 4.40 -1.58 -0.09
N ARG A 21 3.76 -0.52 0.45
CA ARG A 21 2.40 -0.11 0.05
C ARG A 21 2.37 0.55 -1.33
N ARG A 22 3.39 1.35 -1.65
CA ARG A 22 3.44 2.14 -2.89
C ARG A 22 4.01 1.37 -4.07
N VAL A 23 4.86 0.36 -3.81
CA VAL A 23 5.52 -0.43 -4.85
C VAL A 23 4.85 -1.80 -4.94
N SER A 24 4.36 -2.15 -6.14
CA SER A 24 3.68 -3.42 -6.37
C SER A 24 4.58 -4.64 -6.06
N LYS A 25 4.02 -5.65 -5.39
CA LYS A 25 4.68 -6.94 -5.13
C LYS A 25 5.06 -7.70 -6.41
N HIS A 26 4.42 -7.39 -7.54
CA HIS A 26 4.79 -7.93 -8.84
C HIS A 26 6.11 -7.35 -9.37
N ALA A 27 6.42 -6.10 -8.98
CA ALA A 27 7.63 -5.42 -9.37
C ALA A 27 8.81 -5.73 -8.43
N VAL A 28 8.53 -5.88 -7.13
CA VAL A 28 9.56 -6.09 -6.12
C VAL A 28 9.14 -7.21 -5.17
N ASN A 29 9.86 -8.33 -5.24
CA ASN A 29 9.66 -9.47 -4.35
C ASN A 29 10.51 -9.34 -3.06
N ARG A 30 10.25 -10.20 -2.08
CA ARG A 30 10.96 -10.21 -0.79
C ARG A 30 12.48 -10.23 -0.95
N ARG A 31 13.00 -11.07 -1.84
CA ARG A 31 14.45 -11.20 -2.09
C ARG A 31 15.04 -9.89 -2.61
N THR A 32 14.31 -9.18 -3.47
CA THR A 32 14.72 -7.86 -3.96
C THR A 32 14.76 -6.83 -2.83
N ILE A 33 13.75 -6.80 -1.95
CA ILE A 33 13.73 -5.90 -0.79
C ILE A 33 14.93 -6.17 0.13
N GLU A 34 15.18 -7.44 0.46
CA GLU A 34 16.32 -7.84 1.28
C GLU A 34 17.66 -7.46 0.65
N ALA A 35 17.80 -7.60 -0.68
CA ALA A 35 19.00 -7.20 -1.40
C ALA A 35 19.21 -5.68 -1.37
N LEU A 36 18.14 -4.89 -1.52
CA LEU A 36 18.20 -3.43 -1.42
C LEU A 36 18.61 -2.96 -0.02
N ILE A 37 18.09 -3.61 1.04
CA ILE A 37 18.51 -3.33 2.42
C ILE A 37 19.99 -3.66 2.61
N LYS A 38 20.45 -4.81 2.12
CA LYS A 38 21.87 -5.20 2.18
C LYS A 38 22.79 -4.28 1.38
N ALA A 39 22.30 -3.71 0.28
CA ALA A 39 23.00 -2.72 -0.52
C ALA A 39 23.05 -1.32 0.12
N GLY A 40 22.29 -1.08 1.20
CA GLY A 40 22.24 0.21 1.89
C GLY A 40 21.24 1.20 1.30
N ALA A 41 20.32 0.75 0.44
CA ALA A 41 19.32 1.63 -0.19
C ALA A 41 18.36 2.30 0.81
N PHE A 42 18.29 1.79 2.04
CA PHE A 42 17.41 2.28 3.11
C PHE A 42 18.16 2.91 4.30
N ASP A 43 19.48 3.10 4.22
CA ASP A 43 20.29 3.58 5.36
C ASP A 43 19.88 4.97 5.87
N THR A 44 19.33 5.81 4.99
CA THR A 44 18.82 7.13 5.37
C THR A 44 17.44 7.09 6.03
N ILE A 45 16.77 5.94 5.99
CA ILE A 45 15.44 5.71 6.58
C ILE A 45 15.58 4.99 7.92
N GLU A 46 16.39 3.92 7.96
CA GLU A 46 16.71 3.17 9.17
C GLU A 46 18.16 2.68 9.09
N PRO A 47 19.06 3.17 9.95
CA PRO A 47 20.45 2.73 9.96
C PRO A 47 20.60 1.28 10.45
N ASN A 48 19.66 0.75 11.24
CA ASN A 48 19.70 -0.64 11.70
C ASN A 48 19.16 -1.61 10.64
N ARG A 49 20.05 -2.02 9.73
CA ARG A 49 19.73 -2.98 8.66
C ARG A 49 19.21 -4.32 9.19
N ALA A 50 19.64 -4.78 10.37
CA ALA A 50 19.16 -6.04 10.94
C ALA A 50 17.69 -5.95 11.38
N ALA A 51 17.33 -4.85 12.07
CA ALA A 51 15.94 -4.56 12.42
C ALA A 51 15.08 -4.41 11.16
N MET A 52 15.60 -3.72 10.15
CA MET A 52 14.88 -3.54 8.89
C MET A 52 14.64 -4.87 8.16
N LEU A 53 15.65 -5.75 8.08
CA LEU A 53 15.49 -7.11 7.53
C LEU A 53 14.43 -7.92 8.29
N ALA A 54 14.42 -7.85 9.62
CA ALA A 54 13.44 -8.52 10.45
C ALA A 54 12.00 -8.01 10.20
N SER A 55 11.85 -6.73 9.84
CA SER A 55 10.54 -6.11 9.57
C SER A 55 9.96 -6.39 8.17
N VAL A 56 10.76 -6.91 7.23
CA VAL A 56 10.33 -7.17 5.84
C VAL A 56 9.05 -8.02 5.74
N PRO A 57 8.91 -9.17 6.43
CA PRO A 57 7.73 -10.01 6.30
C PRO A 57 6.46 -9.25 6.71
N THR A 58 6.52 -8.58 7.85
CA THR A 58 5.40 -7.81 8.41
C THR A 58 5.03 -6.63 7.52
N ALA A 59 6.01 -5.92 6.95
CA ALA A 59 5.75 -4.79 6.05
C ALA A 59 5.07 -5.23 4.75
N MET A 60 5.47 -6.38 4.19
CA MET A 60 4.84 -6.94 3.00
C MET A 60 3.41 -7.41 3.27
N GLU A 61 3.19 -8.08 4.40
CA GLU A 61 1.85 -8.53 4.81
C GLU A 61 0.90 -7.36 5.04
N ALA A 62 1.36 -6.31 5.73
CA ALA A 62 0.58 -5.10 5.95
C ALA A 62 0.17 -4.42 4.63
N ALA A 63 1.07 -4.37 3.64
CA ALA A 63 0.77 -3.82 2.33
C ALA A 63 -0.28 -4.66 1.57
N GLU A 64 -0.19 -5.99 1.67
CA GLU A 64 -1.18 -6.89 1.08
C GLU A 64 -2.55 -6.77 1.75
N GLN A 65 -2.58 -6.67 3.08
CA GLN A 65 -3.83 -6.48 3.81
C GLN A 65 -4.48 -5.14 3.45
N ALA A 66 -3.70 -4.06 3.37
CA ALA A 66 -4.20 -2.76 2.93
C ALA A 66 -4.81 -2.81 1.51
N ALA A 67 -4.15 -3.50 0.58
CA ALA A 67 -4.67 -3.68 -0.79
C ALA A 67 -5.98 -4.49 -0.82
N ARG A 68 -6.08 -5.55 0.01
CA ARG A 68 -7.29 -6.36 0.13
C ARG A 68 -8.45 -5.56 0.73
N SER A 69 -8.19 -4.77 1.78
CA SER A 69 -9.20 -3.93 2.43
C SER A 69 -9.75 -2.85 1.49
N ALA A 70 -8.88 -2.21 0.69
CA ALA A 70 -9.30 -1.22 -0.31
C ALA A 70 -10.23 -1.83 -1.38
N ASN A 71 -9.94 -3.06 -1.81
CA ASN A 71 -10.82 -3.77 -2.75
C ASN A 71 -12.17 -4.14 -2.13
N GLN A 72 -12.22 -4.47 -0.83
CA GLN A 72 -13.50 -4.77 -0.16
C GLN A 72 -14.37 -3.53 0.03
N SER A 73 -13.79 -2.37 0.36
CA SER A 73 -14.56 -1.12 0.46
C SER A 73 -15.15 -0.69 -0.89
N SER A 74 -14.51 -1.05 -2.00
CA SER A 74 -15.01 -0.77 -3.34
C SER A 74 -16.27 -1.59 -3.69
N LEU A 75 -16.49 -2.76 -3.08
CA LEU A 75 -17.62 -3.64 -3.42
C LEU A 75 -18.96 -3.16 -2.84
N PHE A 76 -18.93 -2.30 -1.82
CA PHE A 76 -20.14 -1.78 -1.17
C PHE A 76 -20.27 -0.25 -1.27
N GLY A 77 -19.27 0.43 -1.83
CA GLY A 77 -19.22 1.90 -1.91
C GLY A 77 -19.92 2.51 -3.12
N ASP A 78 -20.19 1.74 -4.17
CA ASP A 78 -20.69 2.26 -5.46
C ASP A 78 -22.22 2.13 -5.64
N ASP A 79 -22.91 1.34 -4.81
CA ASP A 79 -24.35 1.03 -5.00
C ASP A 79 -25.28 1.69 -3.97
N SER A 80 -24.73 2.37 -2.95
CA SER A 80 -25.55 2.94 -1.87
C SER A 80 -26.05 4.36 -2.13
N SER A 81 -25.51 5.07 -3.13
CA SER A 81 -25.94 6.44 -3.46
C SER A 81 -27.16 6.51 -4.38
N ASP A 82 -27.43 5.46 -5.18
CA ASP A 82 -28.57 5.45 -6.11
C ASP A 82 -29.85 4.84 -5.51
N VAL A 83 -29.73 3.96 -4.51
CA VAL A 83 -30.93 3.35 -3.88
C VAL A 83 -31.66 4.29 -2.92
N VAL A 84 -30.95 5.19 -2.23
CA VAL A 84 -31.58 6.12 -1.27
C VAL A 84 -32.32 7.28 -1.93
N ALA A 85 -31.94 7.66 -3.15
CA ALA A 85 -32.61 8.72 -3.90
C ALA A 85 -33.97 8.29 -4.48
N GLY A 86 -34.14 7.00 -4.78
CA GLY A 86 -35.38 6.45 -5.34
C GLY A 86 -36.51 6.28 -4.31
N GLU A 87 -36.19 6.12 -3.02
CA GLU A 87 -37.19 5.77 -2.00
C GLU A 87 -37.83 7.00 -1.33
N LEU A 88 -37.15 8.16 -1.28
CA LEU A 88 -37.74 9.41 -0.81
C LEU A 88 -38.73 10.05 -1.81
N ALA A 89 -38.66 9.69 -3.09
CA ALA A 89 -39.55 10.24 -4.12
C ALA A 89 -40.95 9.60 -4.14
N LYS A 90 -41.18 8.52 -3.38
CA LYS A 90 -42.48 7.81 -3.32
C LYS A 90 -43.26 8.03 -2.01
N GLY A 91 -42.78 8.89 -1.12
CA GLY A 91 -43.34 9.11 0.21
C GLY A 91 -43.56 10.59 0.54
N ALA A 92 -44.33 11.31 -0.27
CA ALA A 92 -44.96 12.57 0.13
C ALA A 92 -46.36 12.61 -0.53
N PRO A 93 -47.37 13.14 0.19
CA PRO A 93 -48.72 12.57 0.30
C PRO A 93 -49.50 12.40 -1.00
#